data_AF-A0A2T9IXC3-F1
#
_entry.id   AF-A0A2T9IXC3-F1
#
_cell.length_a   1.000
_cell.length_b   1.000
_cell.length_c   1.000
_cell.angle_alpha   90.00
_cell.angle_beta   90.00
_cell.angle_gamma   90.00
#
_symmetry.space_group_name_H-M   'P 1'
#
loop_
_entity.id
_entity.type
_entity.pdbx_description
1 polymer ?
#
loop_
_entity_poly.entity_id
_entity_poly.type
_entity_poly.pdbx_seq_one_letter_code
_entity_poly.pdbx_strand_id
1 'polypeptide(L)'
;MSEPIKPKIAALEGLRGLMAVWVVLGHVSLTFGWRLPGIDQNTLAVDVFILLSGFVIARLIDQKQEPYAPYILRRAFRLFPLYLAVLAVSTALLGVQGEAWERVQALSPANLGRSGLVDMARAHLPLHLATHLPLAQGIVPSSLLPRAAYTLVGQAWSISLEWQFYLLAPFMVWAVKARRRWLLLGAAVALLLLAAPLFSKAYLGAKILHFVVGGASYFALERRFDKWALGVLAAACLGVVLMDGAPQLIVLAIWLCVIAAVGGRLPLAGPSIDRLLSSAPLKRLGEISYSIYLVHMIPLYGVIVILGRMGVPAAQLGAWAAPLTLVLTYLIATATYRFIERPGIDLGAAVTRGWAQKASSGSRGSAPAHQAP
;
A
#
# COMPACT_ATOMS: atom_id res chain seq x y z
N MET A 1 15.97 -8.01 30.98
CA MET A 1 14.72 -7.24 30.77
C MET A 1 14.60 -6.96 29.28
N SER A 2 13.64 -7.58 28.59
CA SER A 2 13.33 -7.24 27.21
C SER A 2 12.83 -5.80 27.19
N GLU A 3 13.54 -4.89 26.51
CA GLU A 3 13.03 -3.54 26.28
C GLU A 3 11.58 -3.61 25.75
N PRO A 4 10.65 -2.83 26.32
CA PRO A 4 9.31 -2.75 25.79
C PRO A 4 9.40 -2.24 24.35
N ILE A 5 8.78 -2.97 23.43
CA ILE A 5 8.69 -2.59 22.01
C ILE A 5 8.22 -1.13 21.95
N LYS A 6 9.06 -0.21 21.45
CA LYS A 6 8.68 1.20 21.21
C LYS A 6 7.28 1.21 20.57
N PRO A 7 6.29 1.94 21.12
CA PRO A 7 4.90 1.84 20.71
C PRO A 7 4.72 2.05 19.20
N LYS A 8 3.66 1.44 18.66
CA LYS A 8 3.17 1.76 17.31
C LYS A 8 3.02 3.28 17.22
N ILE A 9 3.57 3.89 16.16
CA ILE A 9 3.43 5.33 15.95
C ILE A 9 2.01 5.56 15.45
N ALA A 10 1.13 5.91 16.38
CA ALA A 10 -0.30 6.11 16.13
C ALA A 10 -0.56 7.07 14.96
N ALA A 11 0.25 8.12 14.81
CA ALA A 11 0.13 9.05 13.69
C ALA A 11 0.30 8.39 12.32
N LEU A 12 1.14 7.36 12.18
CA LEU A 12 1.30 6.63 10.92
C LEU A 12 0.07 5.77 10.60
N GLU A 13 -0.61 5.24 11.63
CA GLU A 13 -1.88 4.52 11.45
C GLU A 13 -3.00 5.49 11.07
N GLY A 14 -3.10 6.65 11.72
CA GLY A 14 -4.04 7.71 11.34
C GLY A 14 -3.84 8.21 9.91
N LEU A 15 -2.57 8.38 9.48
CA LEU A 15 -2.25 8.76 8.11
C LEU A 15 -2.75 7.72 7.10
N ARG A 16 -2.58 6.42 7.39
CA ARG A 16 -3.12 5.34 6.53
C ARG A 16 -4.63 5.43 6.39
N GLY A 17 -5.34 5.71 7.48
CA GLY A 17 -6.79 5.90 7.47
C GLY A 17 -7.21 7.06 6.57
N LEU A 18 -6.53 8.21 6.71
CA LEU A 18 -6.78 9.40 5.88
C LEU A 18 -6.51 9.13 4.39
N MET A 19 -5.40 8.47 4.06
CA MET A 19 -5.07 8.14 2.67
C MET A 19 -6.05 7.13 2.07
N ALA A 20 -6.55 6.17 2.85
CA ALA A 20 -7.59 5.25 2.37
C ALA A 20 -8.88 5.99 2.04
N VAL A 21 -9.32 6.93 2.88
CA VAL A 21 -10.50 7.76 2.61
C VAL A 21 -10.29 8.65 1.39
N TRP A 22 -9.11 9.26 1.23
CA TRP A 22 -8.77 10.04 0.03
C TRP A 22 -8.98 9.19 -1.23
N VAL A 23 -8.44 7.97 -1.28
CA VAL A 23 -8.58 7.08 -2.44
C VAL A 23 -10.05 6.83 -2.79
N VAL A 24 -10.90 6.56 -1.79
CA VAL A 24 -12.34 6.34 -2.02
C VAL A 24 -12.99 7.60 -2.59
N LEU A 25 -12.73 8.77 -1.98
CA LEU A 25 -13.30 10.03 -2.42
C LEU A 25 -12.86 10.40 -3.84
N GLY A 26 -11.59 10.21 -4.18
CA GLY A 26 -11.12 10.48 -5.53
C GLY A 26 -11.63 9.48 -6.56
N HIS A 27 -11.84 8.21 -6.20
CA HIS A 27 -12.50 7.26 -7.11
C HIS A 27 -13.96 7.65 -7.38
N VAL A 28 -14.71 8.06 -6.35
CA VAL A 28 -16.08 8.57 -6.50
C VAL A 28 -16.10 9.84 -7.36
N SER A 29 -15.25 10.82 -7.03
CA SER A 29 -15.17 12.10 -7.76
C SER A 29 -14.79 11.91 -9.23
N LEU A 30 -13.77 11.10 -9.51
CA LEU A 30 -13.36 10.77 -10.88
C LEU A 30 -14.46 10.04 -11.65
N THR A 31 -15.19 9.13 -11.01
CA THR A 31 -16.26 8.34 -11.65
C THR A 31 -17.42 9.23 -12.08
N PHE A 32 -17.81 10.21 -11.25
CA PHE A 32 -18.94 11.11 -11.52
C PHE A 32 -18.53 12.46 -12.14
N GLY A 33 -17.25 12.65 -12.43
CA GLY A 33 -16.74 13.85 -13.12
C GLY A 33 -16.76 15.13 -12.27
N TRP A 34 -16.72 15.01 -10.94
CA TRP A 34 -16.81 16.15 -10.02
C TRP A 34 -15.55 17.02 -9.95
N ARG A 35 -14.39 16.49 -10.39
CA ARG A 35 -13.14 17.26 -10.55
C ARG A 35 -12.67 17.93 -9.26
N LEU A 36 -12.78 17.25 -8.12
CA LEU A 36 -12.36 17.78 -6.83
C LEU A 36 -10.83 18.03 -6.81
N PRO A 37 -10.38 19.29 -6.68
CA PRO A 37 -8.95 19.62 -6.76
C PRO A 37 -8.13 18.89 -5.69
N GLY A 38 -6.98 18.34 -6.09
CA GLY A 38 -6.10 17.55 -5.22
C GLY A 38 -6.61 16.13 -4.95
N ILE A 39 -7.91 15.94 -4.73
CA ILE A 39 -8.52 14.65 -4.39
C ILE A 39 -8.47 13.67 -5.58
N ASP A 40 -8.74 14.15 -6.80
CA ASP A 40 -8.80 13.32 -8.01
C ASP A 40 -7.46 12.68 -8.42
N GLN A 41 -6.35 13.10 -7.82
CA GLN A 41 -5.03 12.49 -8.04
C GLN A 41 -4.81 11.32 -7.08
N ASN A 42 -5.61 10.25 -7.21
CA ASN A 42 -5.58 9.08 -6.32
C ASN A 42 -4.20 8.43 -6.17
N THR A 43 -3.33 8.55 -7.18
CA THR A 43 -1.96 8.03 -7.10
C THR A 43 -1.15 8.71 -6.00
N LEU A 44 -1.41 9.98 -5.66
CA LEU A 44 -0.68 10.69 -4.61
C LEU A 44 -0.93 10.06 -3.22
N ALA A 45 -2.18 9.70 -2.93
CA ALA A 45 -2.50 9.01 -1.67
C ALA A 45 -1.83 7.63 -1.59
N VAL A 46 -1.77 6.91 -2.72
CA VAL A 46 -1.03 5.63 -2.83
C VAL A 46 0.47 5.84 -2.64
N ASP A 47 1.03 6.90 -3.20
CA ASP A 47 2.45 7.23 -3.06
C ASP A 47 2.83 7.47 -1.58
N VAL A 48 1.95 8.11 -0.79
CA VAL A 48 2.11 8.21 0.67
C VAL A 48 2.13 6.83 1.35
N PHE A 49 1.30 5.86 0.93
CA PHE A 49 1.37 4.49 1.44
C PHE A 49 2.71 3.81 1.11
N ILE A 50 3.32 4.14 -0.03
CA ILE A 50 4.64 3.60 -0.39
C ILE A 50 5.75 4.19 0.48
N LEU A 51 5.72 5.50 0.76
CA LEU A 51 6.65 6.15 1.71
C LEU A 51 6.51 5.54 3.12
N LEU A 52 5.27 5.34 3.58
CA LEU A 52 4.98 4.65 4.83
C LEU A 52 5.56 3.23 4.88
N SER A 53 5.43 2.48 3.78
CA SER A 53 5.96 1.11 3.68
C SER A 53 7.48 1.09 3.77
N GLY A 54 8.17 1.98 3.05
CA GLY A 54 9.62 2.15 3.13
C GLY A 54 10.10 2.46 4.54
N PHE A 55 9.43 3.38 5.23
CA PHE A 55 9.75 3.76 6.61
C PHE A 55 9.57 2.61 7.60
N VAL A 56 8.39 1.95 7.58
CA VAL A 56 8.05 0.89 8.53
C VAL A 56 8.93 -0.35 8.32
N ILE A 57 9.25 -0.68 7.07
CA ILE A 57 10.14 -1.80 6.75
C ILE A 57 11.56 -1.48 7.23
N ALA A 58 12.10 -0.31 6.90
CA ALA A 58 13.42 0.11 7.39
C ALA A 58 13.51 0.04 8.92
N ARG A 59 12.50 0.54 9.64
CA ARG A 59 12.41 0.46 11.10
C ARG A 59 12.35 -0.96 11.64
N LEU A 60 11.46 -1.79 11.09
CA LEU A 60 11.25 -3.16 11.56
C LEU A 60 12.55 -3.96 11.50
N ILE A 61 13.26 -3.80 10.40
CA ILE A 61 14.53 -4.50 10.18
C ILE A 61 15.60 -4.05 11.15
N ASP A 62 15.75 -2.74 11.32
CA ASP A 62 16.82 -2.15 12.14
C ASP A 62 16.64 -2.57 13.61
N GLN A 63 15.38 -2.68 14.07
CA GLN A 63 15.04 -2.95 15.47
C GLN A 63 14.86 -4.44 15.81
N LYS A 64 14.27 -5.27 14.94
CA LYS A 64 13.85 -6.64 15.31
C LYS A 64 14.69 -7.79 14.76
N GLN A 65 15.62 -7.54 13.82
CA GLN A 65 16.50 -8.56 13.20
C GLN A 65 15.81 -9.93 13.00
N GLU A 66 14.64 -9.92 12.38
CA GLU A 66 13.81 -11.10 12.30
C GLU A 66 14.20 -12.01 11.11
N PRO A 67 14.15 -13.35 11.25
CA PRO A 67 14.33 -14.26 10.12
C PRO A 67 13.29 -14.02 9.01
N TYR A 68 13.69 -14.27 7.75
CA TYR A 68 12.85 -13.92 6.60
C TYR A 68 11.53 -14.69 6.54
N ALA A 69 11.54 -15.99 6.80
CA ALA A 69 10.35 -16.84 6.73
C ALA A 69 9.19 -16.35 7.65
N PRO A 70 9.39 -16.12 8.96
CA PRO A 70 8.32 -15.60 9.81
C PRO A 70 7.92 -14.16 9.44
N TYR A 71 8.84 -13.34 8.92
CA TYR A 71 8.51 -12.03 8.36
C TYR A 71 7.54 -12.13 7.18
N ILE A 72 7.88 -12.90 6.14
CA ILE A 72 7.07 -12.97 4.93
C ILE A 72 5.74 -13.68 5.17
N LEU A 73 5.71 -14.71 6.03
CA LEU A 73 4.47 -15.40 6.40
C LEU A 73 3.47 -14.46 7.07
N ARG A 74 3.89 -13.65 8.06
CA ARG A 74 2.96 -12.67 8.68
C ARG A 74 2.46 -11.63 7.69
N ARG A 75 3.27 -11.24 6.70
CA ARG A 75 2.84 -10.32 5.64
C ARG A 75 1.87 -11.00 4.67
N ALA A 76 2.11 -12.26 4.33
CA ALA A 76 1.19 -13.06 3.50
C ALA A 76 -0.17 -13.20 4.19
N PHE A 77 -0.19 -13.62 5.46
CA PHE A 77 -1.42 -13.74 6.26
C PHE A 77 -2.13 -12.41 6.52
N ARG A 78 -1.42 -11.30 6.44
CA ARG A 78 -2.01 -9.96 6.51
C ARG A 78 -2.72 -9.57 5.20
N LEU A 79 -2.14 -9.91 4.05
CA LEU A 79 -2.65 -9.45 2.74
C LEU A 79 -3.60 -10.47 2.10
N PHE A 80 -3.16 -11.71 1.94
CA PHE A 80 -3.80 -12.70 1.09
C PHE A 80 -5.24 -13.06 1.50
N PRO A 81 -5.60 -13.25 2.79
CA PRO A 81 -6.96 -13.70 3.14
C PRO A 81 -8.06 -12.79 2.58
N LEU A 82 -7.94 -11.48 2.81
CA LEU A 82 -8.92 -10.54 2.28
C LEU A 82 -8.74 -10.28 0.79
N TYR A 83 -7.49 -10.20 0.31
CA TYR A 83 -7.22 -10.03 -1.12
C TYR A 83 -7.84 -11.13 -1.96
N LEU A 84 -7.69 -12.40 -1.58
CA LEU A 84 -8.24 -13.54 -2.31
C LEU A 84 -9.77 -13.56 -2.25
N ALA A 85 -10.37 -13.21 -1.12
CA ALA A 85 -11.83 -13.05 -1.02
C ALA A 85 -12.35 -11.97 -1.97
N VAL A 86 -11.68 -10.81 -2.01
CA VAL A 86 -12.04 -9.71 -2.93
C VAL A 86 -11.76 -10.07 -4.37
N LEU A 87 -10.68 -10.80 -4.66
CA LEU A 87 -10.39 -11.31 -6.01
C LEU A 87 -11.51 -12.24 -6.49
N ALA A 88 -11.96 -13.17 -5.65
CA ALA A 88 -13.05 -14.08 -5.97
C ALA A 88 -14.36 -13.33 -6.24
N VAL A 89 -14.75 -12.41 -5.34
CA VAL A 89 -15.96 -11.59 -5.49
C VAL A 89 -15.87 -10.70 -6.73
N SER A 90 -14.75 -10.02 -6.95
CA SER A 90 -14.56 -9.14 -8.10
C SER A 90 -14.62 -9.91 -9.42
N THR A 91 -14.01 -11.10 -9.47
CA THR A 91 -14.07 -11.99 -10.63
C THR A 91 -15.50 -12.44 -10.92
N ALA A 92 -16.25 -12.85 -9.89
CA ALA A 92 -17.66 -13.21 -10.03
C ALA A 92 -18.54 -12.04 -10.51
N LEU A 93 -18.17 -10.81 -10.14
CA LEU A 93 -18.89 -9.58 -10.48
C LEU A 93 -18.41 -8.89 -11.77
N LEU A 94 -17.60 -9.53 -12.62
CA LEU A 94 -17.17 -8.93 -13.89
C LEU A 94 -18.33 -8.43 -14.77
N GLY A 95 -19.50 -9.08 -14.72
CA GLY A 95 -20.74 -8.59 -15.35
C GLY A 95 -21.17 -7.21 -14.85
N VAL A 96 -21.28 -7.08 -13.53
CA VAL A 96 -21.68 -5.84 -12.83
C VAL A 96 -20.66 -4.73 -13.08
N GLN A 97 -19.37 -5.06 -13.11
CA GLN A 97 -18.32 -4.08 -13.41
C GLN A 97 -18.46 -3.50 -14.82
N GLY A 98 -18.73 -4.34 -15.82
CA GLY A 98 -18.95 -3.91 -17.20
C GLY A 98 -20.15 -2.96 -17.31
N GLU A 99 -21.30 -3.37 -16.78
CA GLU A 99 -22.52 -2.54 -16.78
C GLU A 99 -22.31 -1.21 -16.03
N ALA A 100 -21.61 -1.23 -14.89
CA ALA A 100 -21.30 -0.02 -14.14
C ALA A 100 -20.48 0.96 -14.99
N TRP A 101 -19.43 0.48 -15.65
CA TRP A 101 -18.56 1.32 -16.47
C TRP A 101 -19.26 1.88 -17.69
N GLU A 102 -20.10 1.10 -18.37
CA GLU A 102 -20.89 1.57 -19.51
C GLU A 102 -21.83 2.72 -19.10
N ARG A 103 -22.51 2.61 -17.95
CA ARG A 103 -23.42 3.63 -17.45
C ARG A 103 -22.74 4.97 -17.15
N VAL A 104 -21.51 4.93 -16.65
CA VAL A 104 -20.78 6.14 -16.24
C VAL A 104 -19.73 6.60 -17.25
N GLN A 105 -19.56 5.89 -18.37
CA GLN A 105 -18.49 6.16 -19.35
C GLN A 105 -18.49 7.62 -19.85
N ALA A 106 -19.68 8.18 -20.08
CA ALA A 106 -19.85 9.53 -20.58
C ALA A 106 -19.71 10.63 -19.50
N LEU A 107 -19.71 10.27 -18.21
CA LEU A 107 -19.69 11.25 -17.12
C LEU A 107 -18.31 11.86 -16.87
N SER A 108 -17.24 11.16 -17.24
CA SER A 108 -15.87 11.61 -16.97
C SER A 108 -14.88 11.02 -17.96
N PRO A 109 -13.91 11.81 -18.46
CA PRO A 109 -12.80 11.29 -19.27
C PRO A 109 -12.02 10.16 -18.58
N ALA A 110 -11.99 10.13 -17.25
CA ALA A 110 -11.31 9.09 -16.47
C ALA A 110 -11.96 7.68 -16.60
N ASN A 111 -13.21 7.62 -17.08
CA ASN A 111 -13.96 6.39 -17.29
C ASN A 111 -13.76 5.80 -18.69
N LEU A 112 -13.16 6.55 -19.62
CA LEU A 112 -12.97 6.10 -20.99
C LEU A 112 -12.08 4.85 -21.05
N GLY A 113 -12.56 3.83 -21.78
CA GLY A 113 -11.85 2.57 -21.97
C GLY A 113 -11.80 1.67 -20.73
N ARG A 114 -12.57 1.95 -19.67
CA ARG A 114 -12.67 1.08 -18.48
C ARG A 114 -13.47 -0.20 -18.75
N SER A 115 -14.51 -0.13 -19.58
CA SER A 115 -15.25 -1.32 -20.04
C SER A 115 -14.33 -2.33 -20.73
N GLY A 116 -13.38 -1.85 -21.56
CA GLY A 116 -12.38 -2.70 -22.21
C GLY A 116 -11.46 -3.45 -21.25
N LEU A 117 -11.29 -3.01 -19.98
CA LEU A 117 -10.56 -3.80 -18.97
C LEU A 117 -11.32 -5.08 -18.61
N VAL A 118 -12.65 -5.02 -18.57
CA VAL A 118 -13.53 -6.15 -18.29
C VAL A 118 -13.48 -7.13 -19.45
N ASP A 119 -13.46 -6.64 -20.69
CA ASP A 119 -13.34 -7.48 -21.87
C ASP A 119 -11.99 -8.20 -21.94
N MET A 120 -10.88 -7.48 -21.66
CA MET A 120 -9.55 -8.08 -21.53
C MET A 120 -9.53 -9.17 -20.44
N ALA A 121 -10.12 -8.87 -19.28
CA ALA A 121 -10.21 -9.82 -18.17
C ALA A 121 -10.96 -11.11 -18.57
N ARG A 122 -12.08 -10.98 -19.30
CA ARG A 122 -12.87 -12.14 -19.76
C ARG A 122 -12.15 -12.93 -20.85
N ALA A 123 -11.51 -12.26 -21.79
CA ALA A 123 -10.83 -12.91 -22.92
C ALA A 123 -9.68 -13.83 -22.48
N HIS A 124 -8.95 -13.44 -21.43
CA HIS A 124 -7.79 -14.20 -20.92
C HIS A 124 -7.88 -14.49 -19.42
N LEU A 125 -9.09 -14.81 -18.94
CA LEU A 125 -9.36 -14.97 -17.50
C LEU A 125 -8.40 -15.92 -16.77
N PRO A 126 -8.04 -17.12 -17.30
CA PRO A 126 -7.10 -18.01 -16.60
C PRO A 126 -5.72 -17.37 -16.38
N LEU A 127 -5.22 -16.62 -17.36
CA LEU A 127 -3.92 -15.97 -17.29
C LEU A 127 -3.94 -14.76 -16.34
N HIS A 128 -5.03 -13.99 -16.34
CA HIS A 128 -5.24 -12.94 -15.34
C HIS A 128 -5.35 -13.52 -13.93
N LEU A 129 -6.08 -14.62 -13.72
CA LEU A 129 -6.14 -15.29 -12.41
C LEU A 129 -4.77 -15.82 -11.98
N ALA A 130 -4.02 -16.46 -12.89
CA ALA A 130 -2.69 -16.99 -12.59
C ALA A 130 -1.70 -15.90 -12.12
N THR A 131 -1.85 -14.67 -12.60
CA THR A 131 -1.01 -13.53 -12.20
C THR A 131 -1.53 -12.83 -10.95
N HIS A 132 -2.86 -12.76 -10.77
CA HIS A 132 -3.48 -12.13 -9.59
C HIS A 132 -3.38 -13.00 -8.33
N LEU A 133 -3.56 -14.32 -8.42
CA LEU A 133 -3.50 -15.24 -7.28
C LEU A 133 -2.23 -15.06 -6.42
N PRO A 134 -1.01 -14.98 -6.98
CA PRO A 134 0.22 -14.73 -6.22
C PRO A 134 0.56 -13.25 -6.01
N LEU A 135 -0.34 -12.32 -6.36
CA LEU A 135 -0.06 -10.87 -6.42
C LEU A 135 1.09 -10.50 -7.38
N ALA A 136 1.24 -11.23 -8.49
CA ALA A 136 2.31 -11.04 -9.49
C ALA A 136 1.91 -10.18 -10.69
N GLN A 137 0.65 -9.72 -10.79
CA GLN A 137 0.16 -8.94 -11.92
C GLN A 137 0.92 -7.62 -12.18
N GLY A 138 1.68 -7.10 -11.20
CA GLY A 138 2.52 -5.92 -11.36
C GLY A 138 3.88 -6.17 -12.05
N ILE A 139 4.39 -7.41 -12.02
CA ILE A 139 5.66 -7.80 -12.67
C ILE A 139 5.44 -8.44 -14.04
N VAL A 140 4.22 -8.40 -14.57
CA VAL A 140 3.93 -8.90 -15.92
C VAL A 140 4.18 -7.76 -16.91
N PRO A 141 5.09 -7.94 -17.89
CA PRO A 141 5.32 -6.96 -18.94
C PRO A 141 4.03 -6.61 -19.68
N SER A 142 3.85 -5.33 -20.00
CA SER A 142 2.64 -4.86 -20.68
C SER A 142 2.45 -5.45 -22.09
N SER A 143 3.53 -5.96 -22.70
CA SER A 143 3.52 -6.66 -23.98
C SER A 143 3.00 -8.10 -23.89
N LEU A 144 3.13 -8.77 -22.74
CA LEU A 144 2.72 -10.16 -22.56
C LEU A 144 1.26 -10.28 -22.14
N LEU A 145 0.84 -9.47 -21.16
CA LEU A 145 -0.55 -9.42 -20.71
C LEU A 145 -0.96 -7.96 -20.49
N PRO A 146 -1.57 -7.33 -21.49
CA PRO A 146 -1.92 -5.92 -21.44
C PRO A 146 -2.75 -5.58 -20.20
N ARG A 147 -2.32 -4.53 -19.48
CA ARG A 147 -3.03 -3.99 -18.31
C ARG A 147 -3.35 -5.02 -17.23
N ALA A 148 -2.57 -6.11 -17.12
CA ALA A 148 -2.75 -7.18 -16.13
C ALA A 148 -3.11 -6.64 -14.74
N ALA A 149 -2.33 -5.67 -14.24
CA ALA A 149 -2.49 -5.04 -12.94
C ALA A 149 -3.87 -4.42 -12.63
N TYR A 150 -4.68 -4.12 -13.67
CA TYR A 150 -5.92 -3.35 -13.52
C TYR A 150 -7.20 -4.13 -13.88
N THR A 151 -7.08 -5.40 -14.28
CA THR A 151 -8.18 -6.17 -14.88
C THR A 151 -9.18 -6.71 -13.86
N LEU A 152 -8.75 -7.62 -12.97
CA LEU A 152 -9.68 -8.29 -12.04
C LEU A 152 -9.98 -7.48 -10.78
N VAL A 153 -8.97 -6.82 -10.22
CA VAL A 153 -9.10 -5.99 -9.02
C VAL A 153 -8.29 -4.72 -9.26
N GLY A 154 -8.90 -3.76 -9.94
CA GLY A 154 -8.20 -2.58 -10.48
C GLY A 154 -7.40 -1.79 -9.44
N GLN A 155 -7.94 -1.66 -8.24
CA GLN A 155 -7.34 -0.99 -7.10
C GLN A 155 -6.20 -1.79 -6.45
N ALA A 156 -6.08 -3.10 -6.68
CA ALA A 156 -5.04 -3.93 -6.06
C ALA A 156 -3.67 -3.83 -6.76
N TRP A 157 -3.52 -2.97 -7.77
CA TRP A 157 -2.25 -2.70 -8.45
C TRP A 157 -1.14 -2.31 -7.45
N SER A 158 -1.46 -1.50 -6.44
CA SER A 158 -0.50 -1.06 -5.42
C SER A 158 -0.21 -2.13 -4.37
N ILE A 159 -1.13 -3.09 -4.15
CA ILE A 159 -0.94 -4.21 -3.22
C ILE A 159 0.04 -5.22 -3.82
N SER A 160 -0.02 -5.47 -5.14
CA SER A 160 1.00 -6.25 -5.84
C SER A 160 2.39 -5.60 -5.68
N LEU A 161 2.45 -4.28 -5.73
CA LEU A 161 3.67 -3.51 -5.52
C LEU A 161 4.16 -3.59 -4.05
N GLU A 162 3.27 -3.49 -3.06
CA GLU A 162 3.59 -3.69 -1.64
C GLU A 162 4.13 -5.12 -1.39
N TRP A 163 3.53 -6.13 -2.02
CA TRP A 163 4.00 -7.52 -1.94
C TRP A 163 5.41 -7.69 -2.52
N GLN A 164 5.71 -7.06 -3.66
CA GLN A 164 7.05 -7.03 -4.25
C GLN A 164 8.08 -6.40 -3.29
N PHE A 165 7.74 -5.30 -2.60
CA PHE A 165 8.62 -4.72 -1.58
C PHE A 165 8.86 -5.65 -0.40
N TYR A 166 7.85 -6.39 0.06
CA TYR A 166 8.05 -7.38 1.13
C TYR A 166 9.00 -8.50 0.70
N LEU A 167 8.91 -8.95 -0.55
CA LEU A 167 9.82 -9.96 -1.07
C LEU A 167 11.27 -9.45 -1.15
N LEU A 168 11.49 -8.19 -1.55
CA LEU A 168 12.82 -7.60 -1.70
C LEU A 168 13.41 -6.97 -0.43
N ALA A 169 12.58 -6.68 0.58
CA ALA A 169 12.99 -5.99 1.79
C ALA A 169 14.27 -6.57 2.45
N PRO A 170 14.44 -7.90 2.63
CA PRO A 170 15.66 -8.43 3.26
C PRO A 170 16.94 -8.17 2.46
N PHE A 171 16.85 -8.17 1.13
CA PHE A 171 17.99 -7.91 0.26
C PHE A 171 18.40 -6.44 0.31
N MET A 172 17.42 -5.53 0.27
CA MET A 172 17.66 -4.09 0.41
C MET A 172 18.37 -3.79 1.73
N VAL A 173 17.95 -4.47 2.79
CA VAL A 173 18.52 -4.35 4.13
C VAL A 173 19.94 -4.87 4.21
N TRP A 174 20.16 -6.09 3.70
CA TRP A 174 21.47 -6.71 3.68
C TRP A 174 22.47 -5.80 2.96
N ALA A 175 22.02 -5.12 1.90
CA ALA A 175 22.83 -4.17 1.16
C ALA A 175 23.10 -2.88 1.95
N VAL A 176 22.11 -2.29 2.61
CA VAL A 176 22.28 -1.05 3.40
C VAL A 176 23.24 -1.24 4.58
N LYS A 177 23.27 -2.42 5.21
CA LYS A 177 24.12 -2.69 6.39
C LYS A 177 25.63 -2.62 6.14
N ALA A 178 26.11 -2.74 4.91
CA ALA A 178 27.54 -2.69 4.61
C ALA A 178 27.85 -1.79 3.43
N ARG A 179 28.68 -0.76 3.65
CA ARG A 179 29.01 0.27 2.65
C ARG A 179 29.53 -0.30 1.33
N ARG A 180 30.29 -1.40 1.37
CA ARG A 180 30.77 -2.10 0.16
C ARG A 180 29.66 -2.63 -0.76
N ARG A 181 28.44 -2.82 -0.23
CA ARG A 181 27.27 -3.32 -0.97
C ARG A 181 26.40 -2.20 -1.54
N TRP A 182 26.70 -0.94 -1.25
CA TRP A 182 25.89 0.19 -1.71
C TRP A 182 25.97 0.38 -3.22
N LEU A 183 27.10 0.06 -3.85
CA LEU A 183 27.21 0.05 -5.32
C LEU A 183 26.26 -0.98 -5.94
N LEU A 184 26.16 -2.18 -5.35
CA LEU A 184 25.22 -3.21 -5.80
C LEU A 184 23.77 -2.77 -5.60
N LEU A 185 23.46 -2.13 -4.47
CA LEU A 185 22.12 -1.58 -4.22
C LEU A 185 21.77 -0.48 -5.23
N GLY A 186 22.71 0.45 -5.49
CA GLY A 186 22.54 1.51 -6.47
C GLY A 186 22.34 0.96 -7.89
N ALA A 187 23.13 -0.03 -8.28
CA ALA A 187 22.99 -0.71 -9.57
C ALA A 187 21.64 -1.44 -9.69
N ALA A 188 21.20 -2.13 -8.63
CA ALA A 188 19.89 -2.77 -8.59
C ALA A 188 18.75 -1.76 -8.72
N VAL A 189 18.80 -0.65 -7.97
CA VAL A 189 17.81 0.43 -8.07
C VAL A 189 17.81 1.04 -9.48
N ALA A 190 18.99 1.28 -10.08
CA ALA A 190 19.09 1.79 -11.44
C ALA A 190 18.49 0.81 -12.46
N LEU A 191 18.77 -0.49 -12.34
CA LEU A 191 18.18 -1.51 -13.21
C LEU A 191 16.65 -1.56 -13.09
N LEU A 192 16.13 -1.49 -11.86
CA LEU A 192 14.69 -1.44 -11.61
C LEU A 192 14.03 -0.20 -12.24
N LEU A 193 14.69 0.96 -12.18
CA LEU A 193 14.22 2.20 -12.82
C LEU A 193 14.25 2.08 -14.34
N LEU A 194 15.34 1.57 -14.91
CA LEU A 194 15.48 1.37 -16.35
C LEU A 194 14.46 0.37 -16.91
N ALA A 195 14.10 -0.66 -16.13
CA ALA A 195 13.10 -1.64 -16.52
C ALA A 195 11.67 -1.13 -16.37
N ALA A 196 11.42 -0.07 -15.59
CA ALA A 196 10.07 0.39 -15.26
C ALA A 196 9.15 0.68 -16.47
N PRO A 197 9.62 1.24 -17.61
CA PRO A 197 8.79 1.47 -18.79
C PRO A 197 8.21 0.19 -19.43
N LEU A 198 8.79 -0.99 -19.14
CA LEU A 198 8.31 -2.27 -19.68
C LEU A 198 7.05 -2.78 -18.95
N PHE A 199 6.78 -2.24 -17.77
CA PHE A 199 5.72 -2.71 -16.88
C PHE A 199 4.69 -1.61 -16.60
N SER A 200 3.64 -1.98 -15.87
CA SER A 200 2.67 -1.02 -15.35
C SER A 200 3.21 -0.30 -14.10
N LYS A 201 2.47 0.71 -13.62
CA LYS A 201 2.78 1.38 -12.33
C LYS A 201 2.78 0.43 -11.11
N ALA A 202 2.24 -0.78 -11.24
CA ALA A 202 2.29 -1.82 -10.21
C ALA A 202 3.64 -2.54 -10.10
N TYR A 203 4.59 -2.23 -10.98
CA TYR A 203 5.96 -2.71 -10.86
C TYR A 203 6.74 -1.91 -9.83
N LEU A 204 7.47 -2.59 -8.95
CA LEU A 204 8.22 -1.95 -7.87
C LEU A 204 9.20 -0.88 -8.36
N GLY A 205 9.79 -1.05 -9.54
CA GLY A 205 10.71 -0.09 -10.14
C GLY A 205 10.06 1.26 -10.43
N ALA A 206 8.75 1.28 -10.68
CA ALA A 206 8.00 2.52 -10.90
C ALA A 206 7.85 3.38 -9.64
N LYS A 207 8.00 2.79 -8.44
CA LYS A 207 7.83 3.49 -7.15
C LYS A 207 8.98 3.24 -6.17
N ILE A 208 10.13 2.78 -6.67
CA ILE A 208 11.29 2.48 -5.82
C ILE A 208 11.83 3.74 -5.13
N LEU A 209 11.79 4.90 -5.80
CA LEU A 209 12.26 6.15 -5.19
C LEU A 209 11.35 6.60 -4.04
N HIS A 210 10.03 6.50 -4.17
CA HIS A 210 9.06 6.73 -3.09
C HIS A 210 9.37 5.86 -1.86
N PHE A 211 9.66 4.59 -2.10
CA PHE A 211 10.04 3.66 -1.05
C PHE A 211 11.36 4.07 -0.38
N VAL A 212 12.36 4.48 -1.17
CA VAL A 212 13.65 4.97 -0.67
C VAL A 212 13.48 6.25 0.15
N VAL A 213 12.62 7.19 -0.25
CA VAL A 213 12.30 8.39 0.56
C VAL A 213 11.81 7.98 1.94
N GLY A 214 10.86 7.04 2.01
CA GLY A 214 10.36 6.48 3.27
C GLY A 214 11.47 5.88 4.14
N GLY A 215 12.27 4.98 3.57
CA GLY A 215 13.36 4.30 4.29
C GLY A 215 14.49 5.23 4.72
N ALA A 216 14.92 6.15 3.85
CA ALA A 216 15.94 7.15 4.16
C ALA A 216 15.48 8.13 5.25
N SER A 217 14.19 8.46 5.28
CA SER A 217 13.59 9.28 6.34
C SER A 217 13.74 8.63 7.72
N TYR A 218 13.56 7.30 7.83
CA TYR A 218 13.79 6.57 9.08
C TYR A 218 15.23 6.72 9.57
N PHE A 219 16.22 6.46 8.70
CA PHE A 219 17.63 6.57 9.07
C PHE A 219 18.04 8.01 9.40
N ALA A 220 17.50 9.01 8.68
CA ALA A 220 17.73 10.41 8.96
C ALA A 220 17.21 10.81 10.36
N LEU A 221 16.11 10.22 10.83
CA LEU A 221 15.58 10.45 12.17
C LEU A 221 16.39 9.74 13.26
N GLU A 222 16.60 8.43 13.15
CA GLU A 222 17.25 7.62 14.21
C GLU A 222 18.75 7.88 14.32
N ARG A 223 19.45 8.08 13.19
CA ARG A 223 20.91 8.34 13.19
C ARG A 223 21.27 9.83 13.29
N ARG A 224 20.32 10.69 13.68
CA ARG A 224 20.50 12.15 13.79
C ARG A 224 21.16 12.77 12.55
N PHE A 225 20.44 12.79 11.43
CA PHE A 225 20.80 13.54 10.22
C PHE A 225 22.25 13.34 9.75
N ASP A 226 22.68 12.09 9.64
CA ASP A 226 23.90 11.77 8.89
C ASP A 226 23.83 12.39 7.48
N LYS A 227 24.89 13.11 7.08
CA LYS A 227 24.99 13.83 5.81
C LYS A 227 24.71 12.90 4.62
N TRP A 228 25.09 11.62 4.72
CA TRP A 228 24.80 10.63 3.69
C TRP A 228 23.31 10.28 3.60
N ALA A 229 22.65 10.05 4.73
CA ALA A 229 21.22 9.77 4.76
C ALA A 229 20.40 10.96 4.22
N LEU A 230 20.82 12.18 4.57
CA LEU A 230 20.24 13.42 4.02
C LEU A 230 20.48 13.55 2.51
N GLY A 231 21.68 13.26 2.02
CA GLY A 231 21.99 13.29 0.59
C GLY A 231 21.15 12.30 -0.21
N VAL A 232 21.01 11.06 0.28
CA VAL A 232 20.15 10.03 -0.33
C VAL A 232 18.69 10.47 -0.31
N LEU A 233 18.20 10.99 0.82
CA LEU A 233 16.83 11.49 0.95
C LEU A 233 16.56 12.62 -0.04
N ALA A 234 17.45 13.62 -0.12
CA ALA A 234 17.30 14.74 -1.04
C ALA A 234 17.33 14.30 -2.50
N ALA A 235 18.25 13.41 -2.88
CA ALA A 235 18.33 12.85 -4.23
C ALA A 235 17.08 12.04 -4.59
N ALA A 236 16.57 11.22 -3.66
CA ALA A 236 15.34 10.47 -3.88
C ALA A 236 14.10 11.37 -4.00
N CYS A 237 13.98 12.41 -3.16
CA CYS A 237 12.92 13.42 -3.28
C CYS A 237 12.97 14.14 -4.63
N LEU A 238 14.17 14.57 -5.07
CA LEU A 238 14.34 15.19 -6.38
C LEU A 238 13.97 14.22 -7.51
N GLY A 239 14.45 12.98 -7.45
CA GLY A 239 14.12 11.94 -8.43
C GLY A 239 12.62 11.67 -8.53
N VAL A 240 11.90 11.61 -7.40
CA VAL A 240 10.44 11.49 -7.37
C VAL A 240 9.77 12.64 -8.13
N VAL A 241 10.19 13.90 -7.88
CA VAL A 241 9.61 15.08 -8.56
C VAL A 241 9.97 15.10 -10.06
N LEU A 242 11.18 14.72 -10.43
CA LEU A 242 11.63 14.67 -11.82
C LEU A 242 10.89 13.59 -12.63
N MET A 243 10.62 12.44 -12.02
CA MET A 243 9.97 11.31 -12.71
C MET A 243 8.44 11.42 -12.75
N ASP A 244 7.82 11.80 -11.62
CA ASP A 244 6.36 11.77 -11.46
C ASP A 244 5.73 13.19 -11.44
N GLY A 245 6.55 14.24 -11.55
CA GLY A 245 6.13 15.63 -11.74
C GLY A 245 5.90 16.42 -10.45
N ALA A 246 5.59 17.71 -10.63
CA ALA A 246 5.38 18.68 -9.55
C ALA A 246 4.28 18.31 -8.51
N PRO A 247 3.19 17.59 -8.85
CA PRO A 247 2.20 17.19 -7.84
C PRO A 247 2.76 16.33 -6.70
N GLN A 248 3.90 15.66 -6.90
CA GLN A 248 4.59 14.93 -5.85
C GLN A 248 5.09 15.82 -4.70
N LEU A 249 5.19 17.14 -4.90
CA LEU A 249 5.46 18.07 -3.81
C LEU A 249 4.40 17.99 -2.71
N ILE A 250 3.15 17.65 -3.05
CA ILE A 250 2.07 17.42 -2.07
C ILE A 250 2.40 16.18 -1.22
N VAL A 251 2.80 15.08 -1.85
CA VAL A 251 3.18 13.83 -1.17
C VAL A 251 4.36 14.07 -0.23
N LEU A 252 5.39 14.75 -0.72
CA LEU A 252 6.58 15.07 0.07
C LEU A 252 6.27 16.03 1.21
N ALA A 253 5.37 17.01 1.01
CA ALA A 253 4.93 17.93 2.06
C ALA A 253 4.13 17.20 3.15
N ILE A 254 3.16 16.36 2.78
CA ILE A 254 2.42 15.51 3.73
C ILE A 254 3.40 14.65 4.54
N TRP A 255 4.32 13.99 3.85
CA TRP A 255 5.32 13.13 4.48
C TRP A 255 6.22 13.89 5.46
N LEU A 256 6.76 15.04 5.04
CA LEU A 256 7.60 15.89 5.87
C LEU A 256 6.87 16.36 7.13
N CYS A 257 5.61 16.81 6.99
CA CYS A 257 4.77 17.21 8.12
C CYS A 257 4.59 16.08 9.14
N VAL A 258 4.28 14.87 8.67
CA VAL A 258 4.09 13.71 9.56
C VAL A 258 5.40 13.29 10.22
N ILE A 259 6.49 13.20 9.47
CA ILE A 259 7.81 12.84 10.01
C ILE A 259 8.31 13.86 11.03
N ALA A 260 8.12 15.15 10.77
CA ALA A 260 8.53 16.20 11.69
C ALA A 260 7.64 16.27 12.94
N ALA A 261 6.34 15.93 12.83
CA ALA A 261 5.44 15.77 13.99
C ALA A 261 5.87 14.58 14.87
N VAL A 262 6.10 13.41 14.26
CA VAL A 262 6.55 12.19 14.95
C VAL A 262 7.94 12.35 15.58
N GLY A 263 8.84 13.08 14.92
CA GLY A 263 10.19 13.36 15.42
C GLY A 263 10.25 14.43 16.51
N GLY A 264 9.13 15.07 16.86
CA GLY A 264 9.08 16.16 17.85
C GLY A 264 9.74 17.47 17.41
N ARG A 265 9.87 17.71 16.09
CA ARG A 265 10.68 18.79 15.51
C ARG A 265 9.88 19.91 14.85
N LEU A 266 8.54 19.88 14.90
CA LEU A 266 7.68 21.01 14.54
C LEU A 266 7.17 21.67 15.84
N PRO A 267 7.80 22.76 16.32
CA PRO A 267 7.45 23.37 17.62
C PRO A 267 6.02 23.93 17.66
N LEU A 268 5.48 24.35 16.51
CA LEU A 268 4.19 25.05 16.42
C LEU A 268 3.04 24.19 15.90
N ALA A 269 3.30 23.18 15.06
CA ALA A 269 2.28 22.33 14.43
C ALA A 269 2.39 20.84 14.76
N GLY A 270 3.54 20.38 15.27
CA GLY A 270 3.81 18.97 15.55
C GLY A 270 2.83 18.36 16.56
N PRO A 271 2.60 19.01 17.73
CA PRO A 271 1.68 18.50 18.74
C PRO A 271 0.22 18.44 18.28
N SER A 272 -0.18 19.26 17.31
CA SER A 272 -1.55 19.34 16.78
C SER A 272 -1.78 18.29 15.69
N ILE A 273 -0.82 18.12 14.77
CA ILE A 273 -0.88 17.09 13.73
C ILE A 273 -0.82 15.68 14.35
N ASP A 274 0.09 15.46 15.31
CA ASP A 274 0.17 14.18 16.01
C ASP A 274 -1.12 13.89 16.79
N ARG A 275 -1.70 14.88 17.48
CA ARG A 275 -3.01 14.72 18.14
C ARG A 275 -4.13 14.38 17.17
N LEU A 276 -4.20 15.06 16.03
CA LEU A 276 -5.21 14.81 15.01
C LEU A 276 -5.09 13.38 14.48
N LEU A 277 -3.91 13.00 14.00
CA LEU A 277 -3.65 11.66 13.44
C LEU A 277 -3.77 10.55 14.49
N SER A 278 -3.51 10.88 15.76
CA SER A 278 -3.68 9.95 16.88
C SER A 278 -5.09 9.97 17.51
N SER A 279 -6.04 10.71 16.92
CA SER A 279 -7.43 10.74 17.37
C SER A 279 -8.11 9.38 17.19
N ALA A 280 -9.10 9.07 18.03
CA ALA A 280 -9.82 7.80 17.98
C ALA A 280 -10.48 7.51 16.61
N PRO A 281 -11.12 8.48 15.92
CA PRO A 281 -11.69 8.24 14.60
C PRO A 281 -10.64 7.88 13.54
N LEU A 282 -9.52 8.62 13.47
CA LEU A 282 -8.47 8.34 12.49
C LEU A 282 -7.71 7.05 12.79
N LYS A 283 -7.51 6.72 14.07
CA LYS A 283 -6.98 5.40 14.46
C LYS A 283 -7.88 4.28 13.98
N ARG A 284 -9.20 4.38 14.21
CA ARG A 284 -10.16 3.37 13.74
C ARG A 284 -10.13 3.22 12.22
N LEU A 285 -10.12 4.33 11.48
CA LEU A 285 -9.97 4.30 10.02
C LEU A 285 -8.62 3.70 9.60
N GLY A 286 -7.56 3.98 10.35
CA GLY A 286 -6.23 3.40 10.16
C GLY A 286 -6.19 1.89 10.36
N GLU A 287 -6.89 1.38 11.36
CA GLU A 287 -6.99 -0.06 11.66
C GLU A 287 -7.66 -0.83 10.53
N ILE A 288 -8.73 -0.29 9.96
CA ILE A 288 -9.48 -0.92 8.86
C ILE A 288 -9.04 -0.40 7.47
N SER A 289 -7.93 0.34 7.39
CA SER A 289 -7.55 1.09 6.17
C SER A 289 -7.32 0.16 4.98
N TYR A 290 -6.76 -1.04 5.22
CA TYR A 290 -6.52 -2.03 4.19
C TYR A 290 -7.85 -2.59 3.65
N SER A 291 -8.78 -2.93 4.54
CA SER A 291 -10.14 -3.32 4.17
C SER A 291 -10.86 -2.22 3.37
N ILE A 292 -10.84 -0.96 3.82
CA ILE A 292 -11.42 0.18 3.06
C ILE A 292 -10.83 0.25 1.65
N TYR A 293 -9.49 0.28 1.58
CA TYR A 293 -8.78 0.39 0.31
C TYR A 293 -9.12 -0.74 -0.66
N LEU A 294 -9.27 -1.96 -0.17
CA LEU A 294 -9.46 -3.11 -1.03
C LEU A 294 -10.92 -3.29 -1.49
N VAL A 295 -11.90 -3.01 -0.62
CA VAL A 295 -13.32 -3.34 -0.92
C VAL A 295 -14.07 -2.24 -1.67
N HIS A 296 -13.65 -0.97 -1.60
CA HIS A 296 -14.48 0.20 -1.98
C HIS A 296 -15.04 0.21 -3.41
N MET A 297 -14.38 -0.44 -4.37
CA MET A 297 -14.90 -0.50 -5.75
C MET A 297 -16.12 -1.43 -5.88
N ILE A 298 -16.24 -2.47 -5.03
CA ILE A 298 -17.38 -3.40 -5.06
C ILE A 298 -18.71 -2.68 -4.78
N PRO A 299 -18.88 -1.93 -3.66
CA PRO A 299 -20.11 -1.18 -3.43
C PRO A 299 -20.29 -0.07 -4.46
N LEU A 300 -19.22 0.57 -4.95
CA LEU A 300 -19.33 1.58 -6.01
C LEU A 300 -20.02 1.02 -7.26
N TYR A 301 -19.52 -0.10 -7.80
CA TYR A 301 -20.12 -0.74 -8.96
C TYR A 301 -21.55 -1.23 -8.69
N GLY A 302 -21.76 -1.89 -7.55
CA GLY A 302 -23.08 -2.42 -7.18
C GLY A 302 -24.12 -1.31 -7.08
N VAL A 303 -23.80 -0.20 -6.42
CA VAL A 303 -24.71 0.95 -6.26
C VAL A 303 -25.01 1.62 -7.60
N ILE A 304 -23.99 1.83 -8.45
CA ILE A 304 -24.18 2.38 -9.80
C ILE A 304 -25.19 1.53 -10.59
N VAL A 305 -25.02 0.21 -10.58
CA VAL A 305 -25.90 -0.71 -11.31
C VAL A 305 -27.31 -0.75 -10.71
N ILE A 306 -27.44 -0.87 -9.39
CA ILE A 306 -28.74 -0.94 -8.72
C ILE A 306 -29.55 0.34 -8.99
N LEU A 307 -28.96 1.52 -8.75
CA LEU A 307 -29.64 2.80 -8.99
C LEU A 307 -29.98 2.98 -10.48
N GLY A 308 -29.06 2.59 -11.37
CA GLY A 308 -29.29 2.65 -12.81
C GLY A 308 -30.43 1.72 -13.27
N ARG A 309 -30.62 0.57 -12.63
CA ARG A 309 -31.75 -0.34 -12.91
C ARG A 309 -33.07 0.13 -12.30
N MET A 310 -33.01 0.89 -11.20
CA MET A 310 -34.16 1.58 -10.62
C MET A 310 -34.59 2.82 -11.42
N GLY A 311 -33.91 3.14 -12.53
CA GLY A 311 -34.25 4.27 -13.39
C GLY A 311 -33.72 5.62 -12.90
N VAL A 312 -32.76 5.65 -11.96
CA VAL A 312 -32.11 6.90 -11.53
C VAL A 312 -31.36 7.52 -12.71
N PRO A 313 -31.66 8.78 -13.11
CA PRO A 313 -30.98 9.42 -14.24
C PRO A 313 -29.48 9.57 -14.00
N ALA A 314 -28.68 9.47 -15.06
CA ALA A 314 -27.22 9.56 -14.99
C ALA A 314 -26.72 10.84 -14.28
N ALA A 315 -27.43 11.96 -14.48
CA ALA A 315 -27.13 13.25 -13.84
C ALA A 315 -27.29 13.23 -12.30
N GLN A 316 -28.18 12.38 -11.77
CA GLN A 316 -28.44 12.26 -10.33
C GLN A 316 -27.69 11.09 -9.71
N LEU A 317 -27.14 10.19 -10.53
CA LEU A 317 -26.51 8.96 -10.08
C LEU A 317 -25.41 9.22 -9.05
N GLY A 318 -24.55 10.21 -9.29
CA GLY A 318 -23.48 10.57 -8.35
C GLY A 318 -23.96 11.03 -6.98
N ALA A 319 -25.06 11.79 -6.93
CA ALA A 319 -25.60 12.35 -5.69
C ALA A 319 -26.07 11.24 -4.72
N TRP A 320 -26.58 10.13 -5.26
CA TRP A 320 -27.00 8.98 -4.47
C TRP A 320 -25.89 7.94 -4.32
N ALA A 321 -25.12 7.70 -5.38
CA ALA A 321 -24.11 6.66 -5.38
C ALA A 321 -22.94 6.97 -4.44
N ALA A 322 -22.53 8.24 -4.34
CA ALA A 322 -21.43 8.64 -3.47
C ALA A 322 -21.67 8.34 -1.98
N PRO A 323 -22.74 8.86 -1.32
CA PRO A 323 -22.98 8.61 0.09
C PRO A 323 -23.22 7.12 0.37
N LEU A 324 -23.96 6.42 -0.51
CA LEU A 324 -24.18 4.98 -0.38
C LEU A 324 -22.87 4.19 -0.48
N THR A 325 -22.00 4.53 -1.44
CA THR A 325 -20.68 3.90 -1.59
C THR A 325 -19.83 4.10 -0.33
N LEU A 326 -19.81 5.31 0.25
CA LEU A 326 -19.03 5.59 1.46
C LEU A 326 -19.54 4.78 2.66
N VAL A 327 -20.86 4.77 2.89
CA VAL A 327 -21.48 4.01 3.98
C VAL A 327 -21.24 2.52 3.80
N LEU A 328 -21.55 1.97 2.62
CA LEU A 328 -21.36 0.54 2.35
C LEU A 328 -19.89 0.13 2.40
N THR A 329 -18.97 0.96 1.90
CA THR A 329 -17.52 0.72 2.03
C THR A 329 -17.13 0.61 3.48
N TYR A 330 -17.55 1.54 4.34
CA TYR A 330 -17.23 1.49 5.75
C TYR A 330 -17.80 0.25 6.47
N LEU A 331 -19.06 -0.10 6.17
CA LEU A 331 -19.73 -1.26 6.75
C LEU A 331 -19.07 -2.58 6.31
N ILE A 332 -18.86 -2.75 4.99
CA ILE A 332 -18.20 -3.93 4.43
C ILE A 332 -16.76 -4.01 4.94
N ALA A 333 -16.00 -2.90 4.94
CA ALA A 333 -14.63 -2.89 5.43
C ALA A 333 -14.54 -3.26 6.92
N THR A 334 -15.48 -2.80 7.74
CA THR A 334 -15.55 -3.16 9.17
C THR A 334 -15.83 -4.66 9.33
N ALA A 335 -16.76 -5.21 8.55
CA ALA A 335 -17.08 -6.63 8.56
C ALA A 335 -15.90 -7.48 8.07
N THR A 336 -15.32 -7.17 6.92
CA THR A 336 -14.18 -7.91 6.37
C THR A 336 -12.94 -7.78 7.24
N TYR A 337 -12.73 -6.64 7.88
CA TYR A 337 -11.68 -6.49 8.87
C TYR A 337 -11.86 -7.49 10.02
N ARG A 338 -13.06 -7.52 10.62
CA ARG A 338 -13.35 -8.38 11.78
C ARG A 338 -13.31 -9.86 11.46
N PHE A 339 -13.82 -10.27 10.31
CA PHE A 339 -14.06 -11.68 9.98
C PHE A 339 -13.02 -12.30 9.05
N ILE A 340 -12.19 -11.50 8.36
CA ILE A 340 -11.21 -12.00 7.39
C ILE A 340 -9.81 -11.46 7.67
N GLU A 341 -9.63 -10.14 7.65
CA GLU A 341 -8.31 -9.51 7.80
C GLU A 341 -7.71 -9.80 9.18
N ARG A 342 -8.44 -9.52 10.25
CA ARG A 342 -7.97 -9.68 11.62
C ARG A 342 -7.69 -11.15 11.98
N PRO A 343 -8.59 -12.12 11.68
CA PRO A 343 -8.28 -13.54 11.84
C PRO A 343 -7.07 -13.99 11.03
N GLY A 344 -6.88 -13.47 9.81
CA GLY A 344 -5.69 -13.70 9.01
C GLY A 344 -4.41 -13.25 9.73
N ILE A 345 -4.39 -12.01 10.23
CA ILE A 345 -3.27 -11.45 11.00
C ILE A 345 -2.98 -12.32 12.25
N ASP A 346 -4.01 -12.69 13.00
CA ASP A 346 -3.88 -13.46 14.24
C ASP A 346 -3.36 -14.89 13.95
N LEU A 347 -3.82 -15.52 12.86
CA LEU A 347 -3.31 -16.81 12.39
C LEU A 347 -1.83 -16.73 11.97
N GLY A 348 -1.44 -15.68 11.23
CA GLY A 348 -0.05 -15.45 10.85
C GLY A 348 0.86 -15.25 12.07
N ALA A 349 0.36 -14.53 13.09
CA ALA A 349 1.06 -14.42 14.36
C ALA A 349 1.18 -15.80 15.04
N ALA A 350 0.10 -16.58 15.09
CA ALA A 350 0.08 -17.91 15.69
C ALA A 350 1.08 -18.88 15.05
N VAL A 351 1.09 -18.97 13.71
CA VAL A 351 1.99 -19.85 12.93
C VAL A 351 3.46 -19.49 13.15
N THR A 352 3.77 -18.20 13.33
CA THR A 352 5.15 -17.74 13.48
C THR A 352 5.68 -17.75 14.92
N ARG A 353 4.82 -17.95 15.94
CA ARG A 353 5.23 -18.03 17.36
C ARG A 353 6.26 -19.12 17.63
N GLY A 354 6.11 -20.29 17.02
CA GLY A 354 7.04 -21.43 17.22
C GLY A 354 8.46 -21.16 16.71
N TRP A 355 8.62 -20.23 15.75
CA TRP A 355 9.92 -19.86 15.19
C TRP A 355 10.71 -18.96 16.14
N ALA A 356 10.03 -18.07 16.86
CA ALA A 356 10.63 -17.24 17.90
C ALA A 356 11.11 -18.08 19.10
N GLN A 357 10.34 -19.11 19.47
CA GLN A 357 10.71 -20.03 20.56
C GLN A 357 11.95 -20.85 20.19
N LYS A 358 12.02 -21.44 18.98
CA LYS A 358 13.20 -22.20 18.52
C LYS A 358 14.48 -21.34 18.44
N ALA A 359 14.37 -20.09 17.98
CA ALA A 359 15.50 -19.16 17.94
C ALA A 359 16.05 -18.84 19.34
N SER A 360 15.18 -18.73 20.35
CA SER A 360 15.57 -18.48 21.74
C SER A 360 16.14 -19.71 22.46
N SER A 361 15.74 -20.92 22.07
CA SER A 361 16.29 -22.17 22.62
C SER A 361 17.66 -22.54 22.04
N GLY A 362 17.94 -22.18 20.78
CA GLY A 362 19.23 -22.44 20.14
C GLY A 362 20.38 -21.58 20.67
N SER A 363 20.11 -20.41 21.25
CA SER A 363 21.13 -19.51 21.81
C SER A 363 21.56 -19.88 23.24
N ARG A 364 20.94 -20.90 23.87
CA ARG A 364 21.32 -21.39 25.21
C ARG A 364 22.18 -22.65 25.19
N GLY A 365 22.50 -23.20 24.01
CA GLY A 365 23.19 -24.49 23.85
C GLY A 365 24.69 -24.44 23.56
N SER A 366 25.32 -23.26 23.51
CA SER A 366 26.73 -23.11 23.09
C SER A 366 27.56 -22.26 24.06
N ALA A 367 27.57 -22.61 25.35
CA ALA A 367 28.65 -22.20 26.24
C ALA A 367 29.60 -23.41 26.39
N PRO A 368 30.82 -23.37 25.83
CA PRO A 368 31.82 -24.36 26.17
C PRO A 368 32.19 -24.16 27.63
N ALA A 369 32.00 -25.20 28.44
CA ALA A 369 32.54 -25.26 29.79
C ALA A 369 34.08 -25.33 29.69
N HIS A 370 34.74 -24.18 29.70
CA HIS A 370 36.16 -24.11 30.05
C HIS A 370 36.26 -23.85 31.54
N GLN A 371 36.44 -24.96 32.27
CA GLN A 371 37.04 -24.97 33.60
C GLN A 371 38.53 -24.69 33.46
N ALA A 372 39.02 -23.80 34.32
CA ALA A 372 40.41 -23.71 34.77
C ALA A 372 40.41 -22.93 36.10
N PRO A 373 41.41 -23.08 36.98
CA PRO A 373 42.60 -23.95 36.89
C PRO A 373 42.48 -25.25 37.67
#